data_AF-A0AAJ1ZXL8-F1
#
_entry.id   AF-A0AAJ1ZXL8-F1
#
_cell.length_a   1.000
_cell.length_b   1.000
_cell.length_c   1.000
_cell.angle_alpha   90.00
_cell.angle_beta   90.00
_cell.angle_gamma   90.00
#
_symmetry.space_group_name_H-M   'P 1'
#
loop_
_entity.id
_entity.type
_entity.pdbx_description
1 polymer ?
#
loop_
_entity_poly.entity_id
_entity_poly.type
_entity_poly.pdbx_seq_one_letter_code
_entity_poly.pdbx_strand_id
1 'polypeptide(L)' 'MPTYRAAYVPPEVGSNGVGVLLTTQEHSTLTDDELMAVARQVAAANDVEGEIVIGEWRE' A
#
# COMPACT_ATOMS: atom_id res chain seq x y z
N MET A 1 1.70 -7.67 -16.30
CA MET A 1 1.58 -7.87 -14.85
C MET A 1 0.13 -7.78 -14.44
N PRO A 2 -0.36 -8.66 -13.54
CA PRO A 2 -1.68 -8.52 -12.93
C PRO A 2 -1.72 -7.25 -12.07
N THR A 3 -2.81 -6.50 -12.17
CA THR A 3 -3.15 -5.45 -11.20
C THR A 3 -3.95 -6.08 -10.06
N TYR A 4 -3.71 -5.62 -8.84
CA TYR A 4 -4.48 -6.06 -7.68
C TYR A 4 -4.73 -4.90 -6.72
N ARG A 5 -5.78 -5.03 -5.92
CA ARG A 5 -6.12 -4.02 -4.91
C ARG A 5 -5.13 -4.13 -3.75
N ALA A 6 -4.52 -3.00 -3.38
CA ALA A 6 -3.52 -2.92 -2.34
C ALA A 6 -3.61 -1.58 -1.60
N ALA A 7 -3.13 -1.57 -0.37
CA ALA A 7 -2.80 -0.38 0.37
C ALA A 7 -1.30 -0.08 0.22
N TYR A 8 -0.98 1.18 -0.10
CA TYR A 8 0.38 1.65 -0.33
C TYR A 8 0.51 3.13 0.04
N VAL A 9 1.74 3.59 0.25
CA VAL A 9 2.04 5.02 0.36
C VAL A 9 2.42 5.52 -1.04
N PRO A 10 1.70 6.49 -1.62
CA PRO A 10 2.06 7.05 -2.92
C PRO A 10 3.38 7.82 -2.80
N PRO A 11 4.16 7.94 -3.88
CA PRO A 11 5.35 8.79 -3.85
C PRO A 11 4.95 10.25 -3.57
N GLU A 12 5.83 10.98 -2.89
CA GLU A 12 5.61 12.41 -2.64
C GLU A 12 5.33 13.17 -3.95
N VAL A 13 4.46 14.18 -3.88
CA VAL A 13 4.10 14.98 -5.04
C VAL A 13 5.34 15.67 -5.61
N GLY A 14 5.70 15.34 -6.85
CA GLY A 14 6.89 15.84 -7.53
C GLY A 14 8.13 14.94 -7.40
N SER A 15 8.02 13.82 -6.68
CA SER A 15 9.03 12.77 -6.65
C SER A 15 8.85 11.80 -7.81
N ASN A 16 9.95 11.40 -8.44
CA ASN A 16 9.99 10.26 -9.37
C ASN A 16 10.16 8.91 -8.62
N GLY A 17 10.00 8.92 -7.30
CA GLY A 17 10.13 7.75 -6.45
C GLY A 17 9.06 6.69 -6.73
N VAL A 18 9.35 5.47 -6.34
CA VAL A 18 8.38 4.36 -6.33
C VAL A 18 7.57 4.45 -5.04
N GLY A 19 6.25 4.31 -5.12
CA GLY A 19 5.41 4.21 -3.92
C GLY A 19 5.81 3.03 -3.04
N VAL A 20 5.52 3.10 -1.74
CA VAL A 20 5.83 2.02 -0.80
C VAL A 20 4.63 1.09 -0.71
N LEU A 21 4.77 -0.12 -1.26
CA LEU A 21 3.75 -1.16 -1.14
C LEU A 21 3.70 -1.70 0.29
N LEU A 22 2.51 -1.68 0.90
CA LEU A 22 2.32 -2.15 2.28
C LEU A 22 1.52 -3.45 2.37
N THR A 23 0.74 -3.79 1.34
CA THR A 23 -0.02 -5.06 1.27
C THR A 23 0.26 -5.78 -0.03
N THR A 24 0.45 -7.10 0.04
CA THR A 24 0.72 -7.96 -1.12
C THR A 24 -0.55 -8.43 -1.83
N GLN A 25 -0.40 -9.09 -2.98
CA GLN A 25 -1.51 -9.67 -3.74
C GLN A 25 -2.35 -10.67 -2.94
N GLU A 26 -1.77 -11.37 -1.95
CA GLU A 26 -2.49 -12.31 -1.08
C GLU A 26 -3.57 -11.61 -0.24
N HIS A 27 -3.37 -10.32 0.05
CA HIS A 27 -4.32 -9.50 0.79
C HIS A 27 -5.38 -8.85 -0.11
N SER A 28 -5.31 -9.02 -1.44
CA SER A 28 -6.19 -8.32 -2.40
C SER A 28 -7.67 -8.71 -2.29
N THR A 29 -7.99 -9.81 -1.61
CA THR A 29 -9.34 -10.28 -1.33
C THR A 29 -9.92 -9.71 -0.03
N LEU A 30 -9.10 -9.06 0.79
CA LEU A 30 -9.53 -8.42 2.03
C LEU A 30 -10.39 -7.18 1.75
N THR A 31 -11.20 -6.82 2.74
CA THR A 31 -11.92 -5.55 2.72
C THR A 31 -10.97 -4.37 2.87
N ASP A 32 -11.44 -3.17 2.54
CA ASP A 32 -10.64 -1.94 2.67
C ASP A 32 -10.19 -1.68 4.12
N ASP A 33 -11.05 -1.96 5.09
CA ASP A 33 -10.74 -1.80 6.50
C ASP A 33 -9.64 -2.77 6.96
N GLU A 34 -9.69 -4.02 6.49
CA GLU A 34 -8.68 -5.03 6.76
C GLU A 34 -7.35 -4.70 6.05
N LEU A 35 -7.40 -4.25 4.79
CA LEU A 35 -6.22 -3.78 4.06
C LEU A 35 -5.54 -2.62 4.78
N MET A 36 -6.31 -1.65 5.27
CA MET A 36 -5.79 -0.53 6.05
C MET A 36 -5.18 -0.98 7.38
N ALA A 37 -5.80 -1.95 8.06
CA ALA A 37 -5.24 -2.50 9.30
C ALA A 37 -3.89 -3.16 9.06
N VAL A 38 -3.78 -4.02 8.03
CA VAL A 38 -2.51 -4.66 7.64
C VAL A 38 -1.48 -3.61 7.24
N ALA A 39 -1.85 -2.66 6.38
CA ALA A 39 -0.94 -1.62 5.92
C ALA A 39 -0.40 -0.77 7.06
N ARG A 40 -1.23 -0.39 8.04
CA ARG A 40 -0.78 0.36 9.22
C ARG A 40 0.20 -0.44 10.08
N GLN A 41 -0.03 -1.76 10.23
CA GLN A 41 0.91 -2.62 10.94
C GLN A 41 2.25 -2.69 10.22
N VAL A 42 2.24 -2.87 8.89
CA VAL A 42 3.45 -2.92 8.07
C VAL A 42 4.18 -1.57 8.08
N ALA A 43 3.47 -0.46 7.95
CA ALA A 43 4.05 0.88 8.01
C ALA A 43 4.72 1.14 9.36
N ALA A 44 4.04 0.82 10.46
CA ALA A 44 4.60 0.96 11.81
C ALA A 44 5.82 0.06 12.05
N ALA A 45 5.81 -1.17 11.50
CA ALA A 45 6.93 -2.10 11.64
C ALA A 45 8.17 -1.70 10.81
N ASN A 46 7.98 -0.95 9.73
CA ASN A 46 9.04 -0.54 8.80
C ASN A 46 9.38 0.97 8.88
N ASP A 47 8.81 1.69 9.85
CA ASP A 47 8.97 3.14 10.02
C ASP A 47 8.65 3.93 8.74
N VAL A 48 7.60 3.51 8.03
CA VAL A 48 7.15 4.17 6.80
C VAL A 48 6.22 5.32 7.17
N GLU A 49 6.67 6.53 6.89
CA GLU A 49 5.86 7.74 7.01
C GLU A 49 5.10 8.03 5.70
N GLY A 50 3.86 8.50 5.82
CA GLY A 50 3.05 8.94 4.68
C GLY A 50 1.57 8.59 4.78
N GLU A 51 0.77 9.17 3.88
CA GLU A 51 -0.65 8.82 3.75
C GLU A 51 -0.78 7.46 3.07
N ILE A 52 -1.37 6.49 3.77
CA ILE A 52 -1.71 5.20 3.20
C ILE A 52 -2.98 5.39 2.37
N VAL A 53 -2.96 4.96 1.12
CA VAL A 53 -4.12 4.96 0.22
C VAL A 53 -4.41 3.54 -0.24
N ILE A 54 -5.67 3.27 -0.57
CA ILE A 54 -6.07 2.03 -1.23
C ILE A 54 -6.24 2.30 -2.72
N GLY A 55 -5.65 1.45 -3.55
CA GLY A 55 -5.81 1.53 -4.99
C GLY A 55 -5.36 0.27 -5.71
N GLU A 56 -5.35 0.33 -7.03
CA GLU A 56 -4.78 -0.73 -7.86
C GLU A 56 -3.25 -0.57 -7.90
N TRP A 57 -2.54 -1.64 -7.53
CA TRP A 57 -1.10 -1.72 -7.65
C TRP A 57 -0.71 -2.58 -8.84
N ARG A 58 0.34 -2.16 -9.56
CA ARG A 58 0.99 -2.92 -10.61
C ARG A 58 2.45 -3.14 -10.21
N GLU A 59 2.86 -4.40 -10.12
CA GLU A 59 4.27 -4.79 -9.99
C GLU A 59 5.12 -4.41 -11.20
#